data_AF-A0A5D0PJ39-F1
#
_entry.id   AF-A0A5D0PJ39-F1
#
_cell.length_a   1.000
_cell.length_b   1.000
_cell.length_c   1.000
_cell.angle_alpha   90.00
_cell.angle_beta   90.00
_cell.angle_gamma   90.00
#
_symmetry.space_group_name_H-M   'P 1'
#
loop_
_entity.id
_entity.type
_entity.pdbx_description
1 polymer ?
#
loop_
_entity_poly.entity_id
_entity_poly.type
_entity_poly.pdbx_seq_one_letter_code
_entity_poly.pdbx_strand_id
1 'polypeptide(L)'
;MPLRAGGRIKFVWVGDLDGDGAYDYVLDRQTAPQKLEAYRSDGTFLWEVDLGPNSTNQNNIEGGSATVDVGHNDGVTVYDLDGDGRAEVAVRVANGVTFGDGSKHTEADDVRQSIAILDGRTGAPKAVAPVPDDYLADGPMYARFGVGYLDGRTPSLVAYMKNRIGSGGFNLMYTAWKYDGRALSNQWKFLRGDQDLPDGHNTRIVDVDGDGKDEVGEIGFLLNGDGTLRYSLAPQGIIHGDRWFIADIDPDRPGLEGYGIQQDHPGGLLDYYYDAATGAMIWQHTTDQPGADAGRGMVADIDPRFPGMEIWSINGEVNYEQGKPTGLYNAAANRLAEPDTTKQPWPHMGVWWDGDPLRELFNADPFPERRDARIEKWDPADPATPPTLPRAVTTSQYGAVTALGNSVYPLMVGDVFGDWREEVVLTSPAHDELVIFTTDRPTGLRLYTLAHNPAYRNGMTLKGYLQSSNVDYFLGHGMTAPARPDIRYAG
;
A
#
# COMPACT_ATOMS: atom_id res chain seq x y z
N MET A 1 -3.02 -21.88 4.86
CA MET A 1 -2.50 -21.79 6.24
C MET A 1 -3.68 -21.70 7.19
N PRO A 2 -3.84 -22.64 8.14
CA PRO A 2 -4.94 -22.58 9.10
C PRO A 2 -4.79 -21.38 10.04
N LEU A 3 -5.93 -20.77 10.38
CA LEU A 3 -6.07 -19.72 11.38
C LEU A 3 -7.05 -20.17 12.46
N ARG A 4 -7.11 -19.41 13.56
CA ARG A 4 -8.24 -19.54 14.49
C ARG A 4 -9.51 -19.02 13.82
N ALA A 5 -10.67 -19.55 14.23
CA ALA A 5 -11.95 -18.99 13.82
C ALA A 5 -12.09 -17.55 14.35
N GLY A 6 -12.54 -16.63 13.51
CA GLY A 6 -12.59 -15.21 13.84
C GLY A 6 -13.44 -14.39 12.89
N GLY A 7 -13.37 -13.06 13.05
CA GLY A 7 -14.01 -12.11 12.14
C GLY A 7 -13.31 -12.03 10.78
N ARG A 8 -13.88 -11.19 9.91
CA ARG A 8 -13.28 -10.85 8.61
C ARG A 8 -11.88 -10.29 8.79
N ILE A 9 -11.03 -10.52 7.80
CA ILE A 9 -9.67 -10.01 7.70
C ILE A 9 -9.67 -9.00 6.56
N LYS A 10 -9.04 -7.84 6.77
CA LYS A 10 -8.86 -6.83 5.72
C LYS A 10 -7.44 -6.85 5.17
N PHE A 11 -6.43 -6.93 6.04
CA PHE A 11 -5.03 -6.87 5.67
C PHE A 11 -4.22 -7.97 6.37
N VAL A 12 -3.16 -8.38 5.67
CA VAL A 12 -2.09 -9.21 6.21
C VAL A 12 -0.78 -8.44 6.04
N TRP A 13 0.02 -8.41 7.09
CA TRP A 13 1.41 -7.99 7.07
C TRP A 13 2.32 -9.19 7.26
N VAL A 14 3.55 -9.06 6.77
CA VAL A 14 4.58 -10.09 6.88
C VAL A 14 5.83 -9.55 7.55
N GLY A 15 6.50 -10.42 8.30
CA GLY A 15 7.80 -10.19 8.91
C GLY A 15 8.32 -11.50 9.47
N ASP A 16 9.64 -11.67 9.52
CA ASP A 16 10.25 -12.81 10.20
C ASP A 16 10.20 -12.55 11.70
N LEU A 17 9.19 -13.06 12.41
CA LEU A 17 8.94 -12.67 13.80
C LEU A 17 9.90 -13.38 14.76
N ASP A 18 10.50 -14.49 14.36
CA ASP A 18 11.38 -15.29 15.23
C ASP A 18 12.84 -15.45 14.78
N GLY A 19 13.17 -14.95 13.60
CA GLY A 19 14.52 -14.89 13.03
C GLY A 19 14.94 -16.18 12.33
N ASP A 20 14.00 -16.95 11.80
CA ASP A 20 14.27 -18.22 11.11
C ASP A 20 14.44 -18.09 9.59
N GLY A 21 14.25 -16.88 9.05
CA GLY A 21 14.37 -16.54 7.64
C GLY A 21 13.11 -16.76 6.81
N ALA A 22 12.01 -17.23 7.40
CA ALA A 22 10.70 -17.28 6.75
C ALA A 22 9.81 -16.12 7.21
N TYR A 23 8.97 -15.61 6.32
CA TYR A 23 7.95 -14.65 6.72
C TYR A 23 6.84 -15.33 7.53
N ASP A 24 6.56 -14.77 8.70
CA ASP A 24 5.36 -15.02 9.49
C ASP A 24 4.30 -13.96 9.18
N TYR A 25 3.08 -14.16 9.69
CA TYR A 25 1.92 -13.36 9.31
C TYR A 25 1.29 -12.68 10.53
N VAL A 26 1.06 -11.37 10.40
CA VAL A 26 0.21 -10.60 11.31
C VAL A 26 -1.03 -10.17 10.54
N LEU A 27 -2.20 -10.29 11.13
CA LEU A 27 -3.47 -9.98 10.48
C LEU A 27 -4.44 -9.29 11.43
N ASP A 28 -5.38 -8.57 10.85
CA ASP A 28 -6.46 -7.95 11.58
C ASP A 28 -7.71 -8.85 11.64
N ARG A 29 -8.50 -8.62 12.69
CA ARG A 29 -9.89 -9.10 12.76
C ARG A 29 -10.81 -7.91 12.88
N GLN A 30 -11.66 -7.74 11.88
CA GLN A 30 -12.74 -6.76 11.81
C GLN A 30 -13.93 -7.16 12.72
N THR A 31 -13.64 -7.55 13.96
CA THR A 31 -14.60 -7.72 15.05
C THR A 31 -14.86 -6.38 15.74
N ALA A 32 -15.78 -6.32 16.71
CA ALA A 32 -16.00 -5.13 17.55
C ALA A 32 -16.09 -5.55 19.03
N PRO A 33 -15.03 -5.36 19.85
CA PRO A 33 -13.71 -4.78 19.55
C PRO A 33 -12.92 -5.46 18.43
N GLN A 34 -12.07 -4.70 17.73
CA GLN A 34 -11.13 -5.24 16.73
C GLN A 34 -9.97 -5.96 17.42
N LYS A 35 -9.30 -6.83 16.68
CA LYS A 35 -8.15 -7.58 17.18
C LYS A 35 -7.03 -7.66 16.16
N LEU A 36 -5.81 -7.92 16.64
CA LEU A 36 -4.68 -8.36 15.82
C LEU A 36 -4.27 -9.76 16.24
N GLU A 37 -3.90 -10.60 15.29
CA GLU A 37 -3.39 -11.94 15.53
C GLU A 37 -2.06 -12.15 14.80
N ALA A 38 -1.16 -12.93 15.38
CA ALA A 38 0.07 -13.36 14.72
C ALA A 38 0.16 -14.88 14.62
N TYR A 39 0.70 -15.34 13.50
CA TYR A 39 0.86 -16.74 13.16
C TYR A 39 2.23 -16.96 12.52
N ARG A 40 2.88 -18.07 12.84
CA ARG A 40 4.06 -18.50 12.10
C ARG A 40 3.72 -18.91 10.67
N SER A 41 4.74 -18.99 9.82
CA SER A 41 4.62 -19.49 8.44
C SER A 41 3.92 -20.85 8.30
N ASP A 42 4.00 -21.71 9.32
CA ASP A 42 3.34 -23.02 9.38
C ASP A 42 1.88 -22.99 9.88
N GLY A 43 1.35 -21.82 10.23
CA GLY A 43 0.01 -21.63 10.80
C GLY A 43 -0.06 -21.77 12.32
N THR A 44 1.07 -21.90 13.03
CA THR A 44 1.08 -21.88 14.49
C THR A 44 0.67 -20.52 15.01
N PHE A 45 -0.44 -20.45 15.74
CA PHE A 45 -0.88 -19.23 16.43
C PHE A 45 0.15 -18.82 17.50
N LEU A 46 0.53 -17.55 17.51
CA LEU A 46 1.47 -16.96 18.47
C LEU A 46 0.74 -16.18 19.56
N TRP A 47 0.01 -15.13 19.18
CA TRP A 47 -0.65 -14.21 20.13
C TRP A 47 -1.82 -13.48 19.49
N GLU A 48 -2.63 -12.85 20.35
CA GLU A 48 -3.72 -11.95 19.99
C GLU A 48 -3.61 -10.66 20.81
N VAL A 49 -3.82 -9.51 20.17
CA VAL A 49 -4.03 -8.21 20.82
C VAL A 49 -5.50 -7.84 20.69
N ASP A 50 -6.16 -7.54 21.81
CA ASP A 50 -7.53 -6.99 21.83
C ASP A 50 -7.45 -5.46 21.85
N LEU A 51 -7.96 -4.81 20.80
CA LEU A 51 -7.88 -3.35 20.66
C LEU A 51 -8.88 -2.59 21.56
N GLY A 52 -9.70 -3.32 22.32
CA GLY A 52 -10.49 -2.76 23.41
C GLY A 52 -11.68 -1.91 22.95
N PRO A 53 -12.43 -1.31 23.89
CA PRO A 53 -13.70 -0.64 23.62
C PRO A 53 -13.58 0.52 22.62
N ASN A 54 -12.42 1.16 22.57
CA ASN A 54 -12.13 2.29 21.68
C ASN A 54 -11.88 1.88 20.21
N SER A 55 -12.02 0.60 19.87
CA SER A 55 -12.02 0.09 18.48
C SER A 55 -13.40 -0.33 17.98
N THR A 56 -14.45 -0.15 18.79
CA THR A 56 -15.83 -0.55 18.43
C THR A 56 -16.48 0.41 17.44
N ASN A 57 -16.16 1.71 17.52
CA ASN A 57 -16.60 2.69 16.53
C ASN A 57 -15.70 2.61 15.29
N GLN A 58 -16.19 1.94 14.24
CA GLN A 58 -15.49 1.72 12.97
C GLN A 58 -15.98 2.67 11.87
N ASN A 59 -16.32 3.91 12.21
CA ASN A 59 -16.56 4.94 11.22
C ASN A 59 -15.27 5.25 10.44
N ASN A 60 -15.37 5.38 9.12
CA ASN A 60 -14.22 5.55 8.23
C ASN A 60 -13.62 6.96 8.19
N ILE A 61 -14.24 7.93 8.86
CA ILE A 61 -13.79 9.32 8.95
C ILE A 61 -13.54 9.71 10.41
N GLU A 62 -14.40 9.29 11.34
CA GLU A 62 -14.41 9.68 12.75
C GLU A 62 -14.70 8.49 13.69
N GLY A 63 -14.03 7.35 13.48
CA GLY A 63 -14.18 6.22 14.40
C GLY A 63 -13.34 6.36 15.68
N GLY A 64 -13.26 5.31 16.48
CA GLY A 64 -12.61 5.30 17.79
C GLY A 64 -11.07 5.37 17.77
N SER A 65 -10.50 5.73 18.92
CA SER A 65 -9.06 6.00 19.10
C SER A 65 -8.15 4.77 19.05
N ALA A 66 -8.71 3.56 19.13
CA ALA A 66 -7.98 2.30 18.92
C ALA A 66 -8.43 1.56 17.65
N THR A 67 -9.29 2.17 16.83
CA THR A 67 -9.76 1.57 15.58
C THR A 67 -8.61 1.46 14.57
N VAL A 68 -8.43 0.30 13.95
CA VAL A 68 -7.44 0.02 12.90
C VAL A 68 -8.15 -0.38 11.61
N ASP A 69 -7.47 -0.28 10.47
CA ASP A 69 -7.92 -0.91 9.22
C ASP A 69 -9.30 -0.47 8.70
N VAL A 70 -9.75 0.75 9.03
CA VAL A 70 -11.03 1.30 8.53
C VAL A 70 -10.79 2.36 7.45
N GLY A 71 -11.57 2.28 6.37
CA GLY A 71 -11.42 3.20 5.23
C GLY A 71 -10.08 3.02 4.55
N HIS A 72 -9.36 4.12 4.33
CA HIS A 72 -8.00 4.14 3.80
C HIS A 72 -6.91 4.10 4.89
N ASN A 73 -7.25 3.74 6.13
CA ASN A 73 -6.31 3.71 7.24
C ASN A 73 -5.98 2.26 7.61
N ASP A 74 -4.83 2.08 8.26
CA ASP A 74 -4.38 0.83 8.86
C ASP A 74 -4.05 1.03 10.35
N GLY A 75 -3.00 1.79 10.68
CA GLY A 75 -2.51 1.98 12.03
C GLY A 75 -1.70 0.80 12.55
N VAL A 76 -1.25 -0.07 11.64
CA VAL A 76 -0.45 -1.27 11.93
C VAL A 76 0.59 -1.48 10.83
N THR A 77 1.81 -1.86 11.20
CA THR A 77 2.78 -2.41 10.25
C THR A 77 3.78 -3.36 10.93
N VAL A 78 4.53 -4.12 10.13
CA VAL A 78 5.46 -5.17 10.60
C VAL A 78 6.82 -5.01 9.95
N TYR A 79 7.87 -4.92 10.77
CA TYR A 79 9.24 -4.75 10.32
C TYR A 79 10.24 -5.00 11.47
N ASP A 80 11.46 -5.40 11.16
CA ASP A 80 12.59 -5.40 12.10
C ASP A 80 13.11 -3.97 12.27
N LEU A 81 12.57 -3.25 13.26
CA LEU A 81 12.77 -1.79 13.39
C LEU A 81 14.09 -1.45 14.09
N ASP A 82 14.61 -2.36 14.92
CA ASP A 82 15.87 -2.17 15.64
C ASP A 82 17.08 -2.88 14.96
N GLY A 83 16.84 -3.78 14.02
CA GLY A 83 17.85 -4.49 13.24
C GLY A 83 18.41 -5.72 13.95
N ASP A 84 17.69 -6.32 14.90
CA ASP A 84 18.13 -7.50 15.66
C ASP A 84 17.91 -8.84 14.93
N GLY A 85 17.34 -8.79 13.72
CA GLY A 85 17.03 -9.95 12.91
C GLY A 85 15.63 -10.51 13.14
N ARG A 86 14.77 -9.83 13.92
CA ARG A 86 13.37 -10.21 14.14
C ARG A 86 12.45 -9.01 13.95
N ALA A 87 11.31 -9.25 13.32
CA ALA A 87 10.32 -8.22 13.10
C ALA A 87 9.52 -7.92 14.37
N GLU A 88 9.34 -6.63 14.63
CA GLU A 88 8.33 -6.11 15.55
C GLU A 88 7.01 -5.81 14.82
N VAL A 89 5.96 -5.61 15.62
CA VAL A 89 4.69 -5.03 15.17
C VAL A 89 4.54 -3.62 15.73
N ALA A 90 4.46 -2.62 14.85
CA ALA A 90 4.09 -1.26 15.25
C ALA A 90 2.57 -1.09 15.16
N VAL A 91 1.93 -0.63 16.22
CA VAL A 91 0.47 -0.46 16.28
C VAL A 91 0.08 0.82 17.00
N ARG A 92 -0.90 1.54 16.47
CA ARG A 92 -1.56 2.65 17.18
C ARG A 92 -2.49 2.09 18.26
N VAL A 93 -2.28 2.51 19.50
CA VAL A 93 -3.03 2.05 20.67
C VAL A 93 -3.69 3.21 21.40
N ALA A 94 -4.73 2.91 22.17
CA ALA A 94 -5.40 3.86 23.06
C ALA A 94 -5.85 3.15 24.34
N ASN A 95 -6.50 3.89 25.24
CA ASN A 95 -6.97 3.36 26.51
C ASN A 95 -7.77 2.05 26.33
N GLY A 96 -7.42 1.01 27.10
CA GLY A 96 -8.16 -0.25 27.13
C GLY A 96 -7.69 -1.34 26.17
N VAL A 97 -6.67 -1.09 25.33
CA VAL A 97 -5.99 -2.12 24.55
C VAL A 97 -5.37 -3.16 25.50
N THR A 98 -5.50 -4.45 25.19
CA THR A 98 -4.85 -5.56 25.91
C THR A 98 -3.86 -6.25 24.98
N PHE A 99 -2.59 -6.24 25.36
CA PHE A 99 -1.48 -6.79 24.58
C PHE A 99 -1.41 -8.33 24.65
N GLY A 100 -0.54 -8.93 23.84
CA GLY A 100 -0.40 -10.38 23.75
C GLY A 100 0.08 -11.06 25.03
N ASP A 101 0.77 -10.33 25.91
CA ASP A 101 1.15 -10.79 27.26
C ASP A 101 0.06 -10.58 28.33
N GLY A 102 -1.10 -10.03 27.95
CA GLY A 102 -2.22 -9.71 28.83
C GLY A 102 -2.10 -8.39 29.59
N SER A 103 -1.00 -7.64 29.42
CA SER A 103 -0.88 -6.29 29.96
C SER A 103 -1.85 -5.33 29.23
N LYS A 104 -2.28 -4.27 29.93
CA LYS A 104 -3.25 -3.30 29.39
C LYS A 104 -2.60 -1.95 29.20
N HIS A 105 -2.86 -1.33 28.05
CA HIS A 105 -2.52 0.06 27.79
C HIS A 105 -3.52 0.99 28.47
N THR A 106 -3.01 2.04 29.11
CA THR A 106 -3.81 3.05 29.79
C THR A 106 -3.41 4.43 29.33
N GLU A 107 -4.40 5.27 29.04
CA GLU A 107 -4.21 6.68 28.73
C GLU A 107 -4.99 7.54 29.72
N ALA A 108 -4.74 8.84 29.73
CA ALA A 108 -5.45 9.78 30.60
C ALA A 108 -6.95 9.91 30.23
N ASP A 109 -7.30 9.64 28.98
CA ASP A 109 -8.66 9.68 28.43
C ASP A 109 -8.79 8.74 27.22
N ASP A 110 -10.00 8.61 26.68
CA ASP A 110 -10.31 7.72 25.55
C ASP A 110 -9.99 8.33 24.17
N VAL A 111 -9.49 9.58 24.10
CA VAL A 111 -9.13 10.24 22.84
C VAL A 111 -7.64 10.09 22.56
N ARG A 112 -6.81 10.13 23.61
CA ARG A 112 -5.36 10.03 23.53
C ARG A 112 -4.90 8.69 22.97
N GLN A 113 -3.82 8.78 22.20
CA GLN A 113 -3.26 7.66 21.45
C GLN A 113 -1.76 7.61 21.67
N SER A 114 -1.23 6.40 21.58
CA SER A 114 0.20 6.12 21.55
C SER A 114 0.52 5.21 20.37
N ILE A 115 1.79 5.16 19.99
CA ILE A 115 2.33 4.12 19.11
C ILE A 115 3.07 3.13 20.01
N ALA A 116 2.69 1.86 19.93
CA ALA A 116 3.36 0.76 20.61
C ALA A 116 4.17 -0.06 19.59
N ILE A 117 5.37 -0.44 19.99
CA ILE A 117 6.20 -1.45 19.33
C ILE A 117 6.05 -2.74 20.12
N LEU A 118 5.56 -3.79 19.47
CA LEU A 118 5.34 -5.09 20.08
C LEU A 118 6.41 -6.08 19.64
N ASP A 119 6.83 -6.93 20.57
CA ASP A 119 7.63 -8.11 20.26
C ASP A 119 6.85 -9.04 19.32
N GLY A 120 7.44 -9.35 18.17
CA GLY A 120 6.76 -10.11 17.11
C GLY A 120 6.31 -11.52 17.53
N ARG A 121 6.97 -12.13 18.53
CA ARG A 121 6.69 -13.51 18.95
C ARG A 121 5.63 -13.61 20.04
N THR A 122 5.44 -12.53 20.79
CA THR A 122 4.62 -12.54 22.01
C THR A 122 3.51 -11.51 22.01
N GLY A 123 3.59 -10.48 21.15
CA GLY A 123 2.67 -9.35 21.16
C GLY A 123 2.80 -8.49 22.42
N ALA A 124 3.85 -8.68 23.22
CA ALA A 124 4.15 -7.89 24.40
C ALA A 124 4.72 -6.52 24.00
N PRO A 125 4.37 -5.42 24.69
CA PRO A 125 4.90 -4.11 24.35
C PRO A 125 6.40 -4.01 24.71
N LYS A 126 7.27 -3.77 23.72
CA LYS A 126 8.69 -3.43 23.92
C LYS A 126 8.89 -1.95 24.23
N ALA A 127 8.14 -1.08 23.54
CA ALA A 127 8.21 0.37 23.72
C ALA A 127 6.86 1.03 23.38
N VAL A 128 6.56 2.15 24.02
CA VAL A 128 5.35 2.95 23.75
C VAL A 128 5.73 4.43 23.79
N ALA A 129 5.27 5.19 22.81
CA ALA A 129 5.43 6.65 22.78
C ALA A 129 4.10 7.34 22.45
N PRO A 130 3.78 8.47 23.11
CA PRO A 130 2.55 9.20 22.85
C PRO A 130 2.55 9.81 21.45
N VAL A 131 1.41 9.74 20.77
CA VAL A 131 1.17 10.51 19.54
C VAL A 131 1.15 12.01 19.90
N PRO A 132 1.73 12.91 19.07
CA PRO A 132 1.68 14.34 19.34
C PRO A 132 0.24 14.89 19.44
N ASP A 133 0.02 15.79 20.40
CA ASP A 133 -1.30 16.31 20.78
C ASP A 133 -1.85 17.43 19.87
N ASP A 134 -1.14 17.80 18.80
CA ASP A 134 -1.40 19.03 18.02
C ASP A 134 -2.84 19.18 17.54
N TYR A 135 -3.49 18.06 17.22
CA TYR A 135 -4.87 18.00 16.70
C TYR A 135 -5.83 17.23 17.60
N LEU A 136 -5.44 16.96 18.85
CA LEU A 136 -6.23 16.14 19.79
C LEU A 136 -7.61 16.77 20.09
N ALA A 137 -7.72 18.10 20.03
CA ALA A 137 -8.97 18.82 20.27
C ALA A 137 -10.07 18.47 19.24
N ASP A 138 -9.70 18.02 18.05
CA ASP A 138 -10.62 17.58 16.99
C ASP A 138 -10.90 16.05 17.05
N GLY A 139 -10.39 15.36 18.08
CA GLY A 139 -10.59 13.93 18.29
C GLY A 139 -9.38 13.07 17.89
N PRO A 140 -9.52 11.73 17.93
CA PRO A 140 -8.41 10.82 17.68
C PRO A 140 -7.95 10.90 16.23
N MET A 141 -6.65 10.72 16.01
CA MET A 141 -6.07 10.65 14.68
C MET A 141 -6.06 9.22 14.15
N TYR A 142 -6.55 9.06 12.93
CA TYR A 142 -6.42 7.85 12.13
C TYR A 142 -5.01 7.77 11.59
N ALA A 143 -4.51 6.57 11.28
CA ALA A 143 -3.14 6.41 10.85
C ALA A 143 -2.99 5.48 9.64
N ARG A 144 -2.00 5.78 8.79
CA ARG A 144 -1.36 4.79 7.93
C ARG A 144 0.11 4.69 8.32
N PHE A 145 0.58 3.48 8.56
CA PHE A 145 1.96 3.19 8.89
C PHE A 145 2.69 2.62 7.67
N GLY A 146 3.95 3.02 7.54
CA GLY A 146 4.89 2.44 6.59
C GLY A 146 6.30 2.53 7.13
N VAL A 147 7.22 1.83 6.51
CA VAL A 147 8.64 1.86 6.87
C VAL A 147 9.46 2.42 5.71
N GLY A 148 10.46 3.21 6.04
CA GLY A 148 11.52 3.61 5.12
C GLY A 148 12.83 3.92 5.82
N TYR A 149 13.87 4.05 5.02
CA TYR A 149 15.25 4.26 5.40
C TYR A 149 15.61 5.75 5.24
N LEU A 150 15.05 6.58 6.11
CA LEU A 150 15.16 8.04 6.03
C LEU A 150 16.59 8.56 6.25
N ASP A 151 17.47 7.75 6.84
CA ASP A 151 18.91 8.00 6.99
C ASP A 151 19.77 7.20 5.99
N GLY A 152 19.10 6.43 5.12
CA GLY A 152 19.67 5.53 4.12
C GLY A 152 20.25 4.22 4.65
N ARG A 153 20.04 3.89 5.94
CA ARG A 153 20.70 2.73 6.58
C ARG A 153 19.89 1.97 7.59
N THR A 154 19.00 2.64 8.30
CA THR A 154 18.22 2.03 9.38
C THR A 154 16.74 2.35 9.21
N PRO A 155 15.85 1.39 9.48
CA PRO A 155 14.43 1.60 9.25
C PRO A 155 13.85 2.60 10.26
N SER A 156 12.95 3.44 9.76
CA SER A 156 12.12 4.36 10.52
C SER A 156 10.65 4.05 10.25
N LEU A 157 9.85 4.08 11.30
CA LEU A 157 8.39 4.02 11.17
C LEU A 157 7.88 5.40 10.77
N VAL A 158 7.21 5.50 9.63
CA VAL A 158 6.53 6.71 9.16
C VAL A 158 5.04 6.54 9.41
N ALA A 159 4.42 7.55 10.01
CA ALA A 159 2.99 7.60 10.28
C ALA A 159 2.36 8.82 9.62
N TYR A 160 1.53 8.58 8.60
CA TYR A 160 0.50 9.51 8.16
C TYR A 160 -0.61 9.51 9.20
N MET A 161 -1.09 10.69 9.61
CA MET A 161 -2.15 10.80 10.60
C MET A 161 -3.17 11.89 10.27
N LYS A 162 -4.46 11.56 10.34
CA LYS A 162 -5.56 12.47 9.92
C LYS A 162 -6.76 12.39 10.87
N ASN A 163 -7.39 13.53 11.14
CA ASN A 163 -8.70 13.59 11.78
C ASN A 163 -9.57 14.70 11.18
N ARG A 164 -10.87 14.64 11.43
CA ARG A 164 -11.87 15.55 10.88
C ARG A 164 -12.00 16.78 11.76
N ILE A 165 -11.94 17.95 11.14
CA ILE A 165 -12.26 19.23 11.81
C ILE A 165 -13.78 19.36 11.78
N GLY A 166 -14.42 19.79 12.87
CA GLY A 166 -15.88 19.91 12.96
C GLY A 166 -16.55 20.79 11.88
N SER A 167 -15.79 21.63 11.18
CA SER A 167 -16.23 22.43 10.02
C SER A 167 -16.31 21.65 8.70
N GLY A 168 -15.81 20.42 8.65
CA GLY A 168 -15.77 19.55 7.48
C GLY A 168 -14.38 19.37 6.84
N GLY A 169 -13.37 20.12 7.28
CA GLY A 169 -11.98 19.97 6.83
C GLY A 169 -11.26 18.81 7.51
N PHE A 170 -9.95 18.68 7.25
CA PHE A 170 -9.12 17.66 7.88
C PHE A 170 -7.80 18.24 8.34
N ASN A 171 -7.40 17.89 9.56
CA ASN A 171 -6.02 18.04 9.97
C ASN A 171 -5.19 16.90 9.39
N LEU A 172 -3.93 17.19 9.09
CA LEU A 172 -2.98 16.21 8.58
C LEU A 172 -1.62 16.41 9.22
N MET A 173 -1.08 15.32 9.76
CA MET A 173 0.23 15.25 10.39
C MET A 173 1.00 14.05 9.83
N TYR A 174 2.29 14.23 9.59
CA TYR A 174 3.22 13.11 9.41
C TYR A 174 4.21 13.09 10.56
N THR A 175 4.62 11.90 10.95
CA THR A 175 5.69 11.71 11.94
C THR A 175 6.60 10.58 11.50
N ALA A 176 7.89 10.69 11.82
CA ALA A 176 8.82 9.57 11.74
C ALA A 176 9.31 9.20 13.13
N TRP A 177 9.50 7.90 13.34
CA TRP A 177 9.88 7.33 14.62
C TRP A 177 11.03 6.35 14.46
N LYS A 178 11.95 6.40 15.41
CA LYS A 178 13.05 5.45 15.54
C LYS A 178 12.84 4.58 16.76
N TYR A 179 12.86 3.26 16.55
CA TYR A 179 13.00 2.28 17.62
C TYR A 179 14.45 1.81 17.66
N ASP A 180 15.07 1.83 18.85
CA ASP A 180 16.48 1.48 19.06
C ASP A 180 16.67 0.16 19.84
N GLY A 181 15.61 -0.64 19.93
CA GLY A 181 15.54 -1.86 20.75
C GLY A 181 15.12 -1.60 22.20
N ARG A 182 14.96 -0.34 22.61
CA ARG A 182 14.55 0.03 23.98
C ARG A 182 13.48 1.10 24.03
N ALA A 183 13.59 2.13 23.20
CA ALA A 183 12.70 3.27 23.21
C ALA A 183 12.25 3.60 21.79
N LEU A 184 10.99 4.01 21.67
CA LEU A 184 10.45 4.62 20.47
C LEU A 184 10.58 6.15 20.61
N SER A 185 11.29 6.78 19.69
CA SER A 185 11.58 8.22 19.73
C SER A 185 11.09 8.89 18.45
N ASN A 186 10.42 10.03 18.58
CA ASN A 186 10.00 10.84 17.44
C ASN A 186 11.23 11.52 16.83
N GLN A 187 11.51 11.24 15.55
CA GLN A 187 12.61 11.87 14.80
C GLN A 187 12.21 13.26 14.31
N TRP A 188 11.01 13.35 13.70
CA TRP A 188 10.44 14.58 13.22
C TRP A 188 8.92 14.50 13.15
N LYS A 189 8.29 15.68 13.05
CA LYS A 189 6.87 15.87 12.83
C LYS A 189 6.65 16.96 11.79
N PHE A 190 5.80 16.68 10.82
CA PHE A 190 5.34 17.62 9.82
C PHE A 190 3.84 17.88 10.02
N LEU A 191 3.44 19.15 10.08
CA LEU A 191 2.04 19.56 10.16
C LEU A 191 1.67 20.23 8.83
N ARG A 192 0.64 19.73 8.14
CA ARG A 192 0.16 20.38 6.91
C ARG A 192 -0.30 21.81 7.22
N GLY A 193 -1.05 21.98 8.31
CA GLY A 193 -1.73 23.25 8.60
C GLY A 193 -2.63 23.66 7.42
N ASP A 194 -2.57 24.94 7.06
CA ASP A 194 -3.35 25.53 5.95
C ASP A 194 -2.62 25.47 4.59
N GLN A 195 -1.52 24.71 4.49
CA GLN A 195 -0.78 24.57 3.22
C GLN A 195 -1.58 23.76 2.20
N ASP A 196 -1.49 24.18 0.94
CA ASP A 196 -2.09 23.48 -0.19
C ASP A 196 -1.24 22.25 -0.57
N LEU A 197 -1.45 21.17 0.17
CA LEU A 197 -0.77 19.89 0.08
C LEU A 197 -1.83 18.78 -0.02
N PRO A 198 -2.24 18.44 -1.25
CA PRO A 198 -3.25 17.42 -1.49
C PRO A 198 -2.78 16.07 -1.00
N ASP A 199 -3.53 15.50 -0.06
CA ASP A 199 -3.36 14.11 0.35
C ASP A 199 -4.25 13.18 -0.46
N GLY A 200 -3.96 11.89 -0.45
CA GLY A 200 -4.74 10.86 -1.11
C GLY A 200 -5.04 9.71 -0.14
N HIS A 201 -5.20 8.53 -0.70
CA HIS A 201 -5.51 7.33 0.06
C HIS A 201 -4.37 6.30 0.10
N ASN A 202 -3.21 6.61 -0.46
CA ASN A 202 -1.98 5.80 -0.38
C ASN A 202 -0.71 6.67 -0.20
N THR A 203 0.27 6.14 0.53
CA THR A 203 1.59 6.77 0.75
C THR A 203 2.66 5.95 0.02
N ARG A 204 3.78 6.57 -0.36
CA ARG A 204 5.00 5.89 -0.86
C ARG A 204 6.20 6.35 -0.06
N ILE A 205 7.15 5.45 0.15
CA ILE A 205 8.40 5.76 0.84
C ILE A 205 9.53 5.16 0.02
N VAL A 206 10.28 6.03 -0.67
CA VAL A 206 11.23 5.64 -1.72
C VAL A 206 12.24 6.76 -1.94
N ASP A 207 13.51 6.40 -2.15
CA ASP A 207 14.57 7.29 -2.63
C ASP A 207 14.26 7.72 -4.07
N VAL A 208 13.85 8.98 -4.25
CA VAL A 208 13.49 9.50 -5.58
C VAL A 208 14.64 10.22 -6.28
N ASP A 209 15.70 10.58 -5.57
CA ASP A 209 16.80 11.41 -6.09
C ASP A 209 18.16 10.71 -6.14
N GLY A 210 18.21 9.46 -5.67
CA GLY A 210 19.37 8.59 -5.69
C GLY A 210 20.42 8.94 -4.63
N ASP A 211 20.06 9.69 -3.58
CA ASP A 211 21.00 10.02 -2.49
C ASP A 211 21.16 8.91 -1.44
N GLY A 212 20.39 7.83 -1.61
CA GLY A 212 20.36 6.65 -0.75
C GLY A 212 19.43 6.77 0.45
N LYS A 213 18.67 7.87 0.61
CA LYS A 213 17.67 8.04 1.67
C LYS A 213 16.28 8.08 1.07
N ASP A 214 15.32 7.50 1.78
CA ASP A 214 13.94 7.53 1.30
C ASP A 214 13.26 8.89 1.58
N GLU A 215 12.55 9.40 0.58
CA GLU A 215 11.52 10.44 0.73
C GLU A 215 10.17 9.83 1.15
N VAL A 216 9.30 10.65 1.74
CA VAL A 216 7.92 10.26 2.12
C VAL A 216 6.91 11.01 1.25
N GLY A 217 6.24 10.27 0.38
CA GLY A 217 5.39 10.82 -0.67
C GLY A 217 3.91 10.53 -0.50
N GLU A 218 3.13 11.51 -0.95
CA GLU A 218 1.68 11.45 -1.08
C GLU A 218 1.29 12.02 -2.45
N ILE A 219 0.05 11.77 -2.88
CA ILE A 219 -0.43 12.10 -4.23
C ILE A 219 -0.03 13.49 -4.75
N GLY A 220 -0.11 14.52 -3.91
CA GLY A 220 0.12 15.90 -4.28
C GLY A 220 1.40 16.53 -3.73
N PHE A 221 2.21 15.81 -2.94
CA PHE A 221 3.42 16.39 -2.34
C PHE A 221 4.42 15.34 -1.85
N LEU A 222 5.67 15.76 -1.67
CA LEU A 222 6.75 14.91 -1.21
C LEU A 222 7.51 15.58 -0.06
N LEU A 223 7.83 14.82 0.98
CA LEU A 223 8.69 15.23 2.09
C LEU A 223 10.06 14.58 1.93
N ASN A 224 11.13 15.29 2.26
CA ASN A 224 12.46 14.71 2.42
C ASN A 224 12.49 13.77 3.63
N GLY A 225 13.51 12.91 3.72
CA GLY A 225 13.68 11.99 4.86
C GLY A 225 13.80 12.68 6.24
N ASP A 226 14.11 13.98 6.28
CA ASP A 226 14.12 14.79 7.50
C ASP A 226 12.77 15.47 7.84
N GLY A 227 11.73 15.21 7.06
CA GLY A 227 10.38 15.74 7.24
C GLY A 227 10.17 17.14 6.65
N THR A 228 11.17 17.74 6.00
CA THR A 228 10.99 19.02 5.28
C THR A 228 10.22 18.82 3.98
N LEU A 229 9.38 19.79 3.61
CA LEU A 229 8.65 19.75 2.34
C LEU A 229 9.63 19.88 1.17
N ARG A 230 9.63 18.90 0.27
CA ARG A 230 10.44 18.90 -0.95
C ARG A 230 9.75 19.66 -2.08
N TYR A 231 8.49 19.31 -2.37
CA TYR A 231 7.65 20.03 -3.33
C TYR A 231 6.16 19.82 -3.06
N SER A 232 5.33 20.70 -3.64
CA SER A 232 3.88 20.53 -3.79
C SER A 232 3.53 20.54 -5.28
N LEU A 233 2.64 19.64 -5.68
CA LEU A 233 2.06 19.59 -7.03
C LEU A 233 0.75 20.39 -7.12
N ALA A 234 0.22 20.91 -6.02
CA ALA A 234 -1.02 21.69 -6.02
C ALA A 234 -1.01 22.91 -6.96
N PRO A 235 0.10 23.69 -7.08
CA PRO A 235 0.19 24.78 -8.05
C PRO A 235 0.05 24.34 -9.51
N GLN A 236 0.19 23.04 -9.79
CA GLN A 236 0.05 22.43 -11.11
C GLN A 236 -1.36 21.84 -11.34
N GLY A 237 -2.29 22.14 -10.42
CA GLY A 237 -3.69 21.71 -10.49
C GLY A 237 -3.96 20.33 -9.88
N ILE A 238 -2.97 19.72 -9.21
CA ILE A 238 -3.16 18.44 -8.52
C ILE A 238 -3.95 18.64 -7.23
N ILE A 239 -4.94 17.79 -7.00
CA ILE A 239 -5.78 17.73 -5.82
C ILE A 239 -5.91 16.27 -5.32
N HIS A 240 -6.86 16.02 -4.43
CA HIS A 240 -7.11 14.71 -3.84
C HIS A 240 -7.40 13.62 -4.89
N GLY A 241 -6.97 12.39 -4.61
CA GLY A 241 -7.17 11.26 -5.51
C GLY A 241 -6.92 9.89 -4.91
N ASP A 242 -7.44 8.89 -5.61
CA ASP A 242 -7.51 7.50 -5.17
C ASP A 242 -6.28 6.68 -5.56
N ARG A 243 -5.63 7.00 -6.70
CA ARG A 243 -4.50 6.23 -7.22
C ARG A 243 -3.30 7.10 -7.58
N TRP A 244 -2.16 6.72 -7.03
CA TRP A 244 -0.86 7.31 -7.33
C TRP A 244 0.29 6.29 -7.20
N PHE A 245 1.28 6.41 -8.08
CA PHE A 245 2.41 5.50 -8.23
C PHE A 245 3.72 6.30 -8.34
N ILE A 246 4.80 5.74 -7.81
CA ILE A 246 6.19 6.09 -8.15
C ILE A 246 6.86 4.78 -8.60
N ALA A 247 7.56 4.82 -9.73
CA ALA A 247 8.37 3.72 -10.26
C ALA A 247 9.34 4.25 -11.31
N ASP A 248 10.25 3.39 -11.79
CA ASP A 248 10.98 3.60 -13.04
C ASP A 248 10.03 3.24 -14.21
N ILE A 249 9.26 4.24 -14.68
CA ILE A 249 8.17 4.06 -15.65
C ILE A 249 8.71 4.19 -17.08
N ASP A 250 9.62 5.14 -17.28
CA ASP A 250 10.37 5.36 -18.52
C ASP A 250 11.86 5.03 -18.32
N PRO A 251 12.31 3.81 -18.65
CA PRO A 251 13.70 3.40 -18.42
C PRO A 251 14.74 4.17 -19.24
N ASP A 252 14.33 4.94 -20.26
CA ASP A 252 15.21 5.81 -21.03
C ASP A 252 15.35 7.21 -20.40
N ARG A 253 14.56 7.52 -19.35
CA ARG A 253 14.66 8.73 -18.55
C ARG A 253 15.35 8.41 -17.21
N PRO A 254 16.49 9.03 -16.89
CA PRO A 254 17.14 8.80 -15.60
C PRO A 254 16.27 9.28 -14.42
N GLY A 255 16.07 8.41 -13.44
CA GLY A 255 15.32 8.69 -12.22
C GLY A 255 14.06 7.85 -12.13
N LEU A 256 13.16 8.25 -11.22
CA LEU A 256 11.83 7.68 -11.10
C LEU A 256 10.80 8.70 -11.60
N GLU A 257 9.66 8.20 -12.05
CA GLU A 257 8.51 9.02 -12.37
C GLU A 257 7.33 8.69 -11.47
N GLY A 258 6.47 9.70 -11.30
CA GLY A 258 5.18 9.53 -10.69
C GLY A 258 4.06 9.63 -11.70
N TYR A 259 3.01 8.84 -11.47
CA TYR A 259 1.74 8.90 -12.19
C TYR A 259 0.58 8.93 -11.20
N GLY A 260 -0.42 9.78 -11.44
CA GLY A 260 -1.60 9.84 -10.58
C GLY A 260 -2.86 10.28 -11.32
N ILE A 261 -4.00 10.01 -10.68
CA ILE A 261 -5.35 10.40 -11.11
C ILE A 261 -6.05 11.11 -9.95
N GLN A 262 -7.15 11.82 -10.23
CA GLN A 262 -7.82 12.64 -9.22
C GLN A 262 -9.30 12.30 -9.06
N GLN A 263 -9.77 12.33 -7.82
CA GLN A 263 -11.16 11.97 -7.46
C GLN A 263 -12.14 13.10 -7.77
N ASP A 264 -11.65 14.33 -7.77
CA ASP A 264 -12.33 15.48 -8.33
C ASP A 264 -11.33 16.17 -9.25
N HIS A 265 -11.80 16.72 -10.37
CA HIS A 265 -10.95 17.40 -11.34
C HIS A 265 -11.67 18.67 -11.80
N PRO A 266 -11.76 19.68 -10.93
CA PRO A 266 -12.48 20.92 -11.23
C PRO A 266 -11.83 21.70 -12.39
N GLY A 267 -10.52 21.52 -12.60
CA GLY A 267 -9.78 22.06 -13.74
C GLY A 267 -9.75 21.13 -14.97
N GLY A 268 -10.47 20.01 -14.94
CA GLY A 268 -10.51 19.02 -16.02
C GLY A 268 -9.29 18.09 -16.10
N LEU A 269 -8.32 18.19 -15.18
CA LEU A 269 -7.12 17.34 -15.16
C LEU A 269 -7.47 15.89 -14.78
N LEU A 270 -7.34 14.96 -15.74
CA LEU A 270 -7.68 13.55 -15.56
C LEU A 270 -6.56 12.78 -14.86
N ASP A 271 -5.40 12.81 -15.48
CA ASP A 271 -4.19 12.16 -15.00
C ASP A 271 -2.95 12.97 -15.36
N TYR A 272 -1.87 12.65 -14.68
CA TYR A 272 -0.64 13.41 -14.73
C TYR A 272 0.56 12.50 -14.56
N TYR A 273 1.64 12.84 -15.25
CA TYR A 273 2.91 12.13 -15.23
C TYR A 273 4.05 13.13 -15.07
N TYR A 274 4.93 12.86 -14.12
CA TYR A 274 5.88 13.86 -13.63
C TYR A 274 7.16 13.20 -13.12
N ASP A 275 8.22 14.00 -13.02
CA ASP A 275 9.50 13.61 -12.45
C ASP A 275 9.41 13.49 -10.92
N ALA A 276 9.64 12.29 -10.37
CA ALA A 276 9.41 12.03 -8.95
C ALA A 276 10.38 12.78 -8.02
N ALA A 277 11.59 13.11 -8.48
CA ALA A 277 12.59 13.81 -7.69
C ALA A 277 12.27 15.31 -7.52
N THR A 278 11.72 15.92 -8.58
CA THR A 278 11.57 17.38 -8.68
C THR A 278 10.12 17.86 -8.65
N GLY A 279 9.15 16.98 -8.89
CA GLY A 279 7.75 17.35 -9.05
C GLY A 279 7.46 18.04 -10.39
N ALA A 280 8.41 18.07 -11.33
CA ALA A 280 8.23 18.73 -12.62
C ALA A 280 7.29 17.91 -13.51
N MET A 281 6.17 18.51 -13.94
CA MET A 281 5.22 17.87 -14.85
C MET A 281 5.88 17.54 -16.19
N ILE A 282 5.70 16.31 -16.66
CA ILE A 282 6.15 15.85 -17.97
C ILE A 282 5.00 15.98 -18.97
N TRP A 283 3.84 15.42 -18.65
CA TRP A 283 2.61 15.62 -19.41
C TRP A 283 1.36 15.41 -18.54
N GLN A 284 0.22 15.84 -19.07
CA GLN A 284 -1.09 15.73 -18.43
C GLN A 284 -2.16 15.40 -19.48
N HIS A 285 -3.17 14.61 -19.12
CA HIS A 285 -4.41 14.56 -19.88
C HIS A 285 -5.49 15.41 -19.22
N THR A 286 -6.23 16.16 -20.03
CA THR A 286 -7.32 17.02 -19.58
C THR A 286 -8.60 16.72 -20.34
N THR A 287 -9.73 17.08 -19.73
CA THR A 287 -11.05 17.07 -20.34
C THR A 287 -11.71 18.44 -20.20
N ASP A 288 -12.63 18.73 -21.11
CA ASP A 288 -13.54 19.87 -21.05
C ASP A 288 -14.79 19.59 -20.18
N GLN A 289 -14.91 18.39 -19.61
CA GLN A 289 -15.96 17.97 -18.68
C GLN A 289 -15.39 17.84 -17.25
N PRO A 290 -15.18 18.95 -16.53
CA PRO A 290 -14.64 18.90 -15.17
C PRO A 290 -15.65 18.30 -14.17
N GLY A 291 -15.12 17.81 -13.04
CA GLY A 291 -15.91 17.42 -11.87
C GLY A 291 -16.41 15.97 -11.82
N ALA A 292 -15.89 15.08 -12.66
CA ALA A 292 -16.07 13.63 -12.57
C ALA A 292 -14.93 12.94 -11.79
N ASP A 293 -15.24 11.78 -11.21
CA ASP A 293 -14.24 11.04 -10.43
C ASP A 293 -13.41 10.12 -11.34
N ALA A 294 -12.09 10.30 -11.37
CA ALA A 294 -11.17 9.27 -11.86
C ALA A 294 -10.75 8.35 -10.69
N GLY A 295 -11.61 7.37 -10.38
CA GLY A 295 -11.46 6.55 -9.16
C GLY A 295 -10.49 5.37 -9.28
N ARG A 296 -10.00 5.06 -10.49
CA ARG A 296 -9.08 3.93 -10.73
C ARG A 296 -8.07 4.22 -11.84
N GLY A 297 -6.85 3.73 -11.63
CA GLY A 297 -5.70 3.91 -12.51
C GLY A 297 -4.60 2.91 -12.18
N MET A 298 -3.73 2.65 -13.15
CA MET A 298 -2.66 1.66 -13.07
C MET A 298 -1.42 2.12 -13.82
N VAL A 299 -0.27 1.65 -13.36
CA VAL A 299 1.01 1.69 -14.07
C VAL A 299 1.59 0.28 -14.06
N ALA A 300 1.91 -0.26 -15.24
CA ALA A 300 2.59 -1.53 -15.38
C ALA A 300 3.08 -1.71 -16.82
N ASP A 301 4.23 -2.35 -17.00
CA ASP A 301 4.61 -2.88 -18.31
C ASP A 301 3.78 -4.14 -18.60
N ILE A 302 2.86 -4.02 -19.55
CA ILE A 302 1.99 -5.11 -19.98
C ILE A 302 2.13 -5.39 -21.49
N ASP A 303 2.74 -4.48 -22.24
CA ASP A 303 2.80 -4.52 -23.70
C ASP A 303 4.24 -4.42 -24.24
N PRO A 304 4.88 -5.55 -24.59
CA PRO A 304 6.28 -5.60 -25.02
C PRO A 304 6.53 -4.93 -26.38
N ARG A 305 5.49 -4.41 -27.05
CA ARG A 305 5.64 -3.66 -28.31
C ARG A 305 6.26 -2.27 -28.09
N PHE A 306 6.21 -1.76 -26.86
CA PHE A 306 6.70 -0.43 -26.50
C PHE A 306 7.69 -0.54 -25.32
N PRO A 307 8.82 0.20 -25.32
CA PRO A 307 9.68 0.28 -24.14
C PRO A 307 9.00 1.03 -22.99
N GLY A 308 9.30 0.60 -21.75
CA GLY A 308 8.75 1.21 -20.54
C GLY A 308 7.38 0.67 -20.15
N MET A 309 6.73 1.34 -19.21
CA MET A 309 5.43 0.90 -18.68
C MET A 309 4.25 1.58 -19.40
N GLU A 310 3.15 0.85 -19.49
CA GLU A 310 1.85 1.41 -19.83
C GLU A 310 1.17 2.04 -18.60
N ILE A 311 0.26 2.95 -18.89
CA ILE A 311 -0.64 3.60 -17.95
C ILE A 311 -2.07 3.61 -18.50
N TRP A 312 -3.03 3.49 -17.60
CA TRP A 312 -4.44 3.62 -17.95
C TRP A 312 -5.27 3.97 -16.74
N SER A 313 -6.39 4.64 -16.99
CA SER A 313 -7.34 5.08 -15.97
C SER A 313 -8.77 4.95 -16.47
N ILE A 314 -9.73 5.02 -15.56
CA ILE A 314 -11.14 5.13 -15.93
C ILE A 314 -11.72 6.39 -15.28
N ASN A 315 -12.48 7.14 -16.07
CA ASN A 315 -13.20 8.31 -15.61
C ASN A 315 -14.67 7.94 -15.38
N GLY A 316 -15.23 8.36 -14.25
CA GLY A 316 -16.58 8.08 -13.81
C GLY A 316 -16.62 7.02 -12.72
N GLU A 317 -17.14 7.38 -11.55
CA GLU A 317 -17.46 6.44 -10.49
C GLU A 317 -18.85 5.81 -10.72
N VAL A 318 -18.85 4.48 -10.84
CA VAL A 318 -19.96 3.58 -10.54
C VAL A 318 -21.07 3.45 -11.62
N ASN A 319 -21.23 2.20 -12.05
CA ASN A 319 -22.15 1.62 -13.02
C ASN A 319 -21.61 1.60 -14.45
N TYR A 320 -21.57 0.38 -14.99
CA TYR A 320 -21.04 -0.07 -16.28
C TYR A 320 -21.50 0.69 -17.54
N GLU A 321 -22.28 1.77 -17.39
CA GLU A 321 -22.60 2.70 -18.45
C GLU A 321 -22.27 4.14 -18.03
N GLN A 322 -21.41 4.77 -18.84
CA GLN A 322 -20.86 6.13 -18.77
C GLN A 322 -19.57 6.33 -17.96
N GLY A 323 -18.53 5.61 -18.38
CA GLY A 323 -17.13 6.04 -18.37
C GLY A 323 -16.53 5.71 -19.73
N LYS A 324 -16.07 6.71 -20.49
CA LYS A 324 -15.23 6.41 -21.66
C LYS A 324 -13.85 6.06 -21.10
N PRO A 325 -13.29 4.88 -21.38
CA PRO A 325 -11.92 4.59 -21.02
C PRO A 325 -11.01 5.69 -21.59
N THR A 326 -10.07 6.17 -20.78
CA THR A 326 -9.09 7.16 -21.23
C THR A 326 -8.22 6.56 -22.32
N GLY A 327 -7.95 5.26 -22.23
CA GLY A 327 -7.15 4.45 -23.14
C GLY A 327 -5.98 3.81 -22.40
N LEU A 328 -5.39 2.79 -23.02
CA LEU A 328 -4.10 2.25 -22.60
C LEU A 328 -3.00 3.03 -23.33
N TYR A 329 -2.14 3.74 -22.61
CA TYR A 329 -1.07 4.54 -23.16
C TYR A 329 0.29 3.98 -22.77
N ASN A 330 1.26 4.03 -23.67
CA ASN A 330 2.66 3.99 -23.28
C ASN A 330 3.00 5.34 -22.60
N ALA A 331 3.50 5.30 -21.37
CA ALA A 331 3.67 6.48 -20.54
C ALA A 331 4.70 7.47 -21.11
N ALA A 332 5.87 6.97 -21.49
CA ALA A 332 6.97 7.79 -22.01
C ALA A 332 6.59 8.53 -23.29
N ALA A 333 5.99 7.81 -24.26
CA ALA A 333 5.60 8.40 -25.54
C ALA A 333 4.35 9.26 -25.45
N ASN A 334 3.57 9.12 -24.38
CA ASN A 334 2.22 9.65 -24.24
C ASN A 334 1.34 9.37 -25.47
N ARG A 335 1.26 8.08 -25.85
CA ARG A 335 0.49 7.61 -27.00
C ARG A 335 -0.24 6.33 -26.66
N LEU A 336 -1.42 6.15 -27.25
CA LEU A 336 -2.17 4.92 -27.13
C LEU A 336 -1.31 3.72 -27.57
N ALA A 337 -1.13 2.78 -26.65
CA ALA A 337 -0.60 1.44 -26.92
C ALA A 337 -1.67 0.56 -27.58
N GLU A 338 -2.95 0.80 -27.27
CA GLU A 338 -4.11 0.17 -27.92
C GLU A 338 -5.05 1.23 -28.52
N PRO A 339 -5.21 1.29 -29.86
CA PRO A 339 -6.06 2.28 -30.52
C PRO A 339 -7.54 2.21 -30.15
N ASP A 340 -8.08 1.03 -29.84
CA ASP A 340 -9.43 0.88 -29.34
C ASP A 340 -9.46 1.06 -27.83
N THR A 341 -9.77 2.28 -27.38
CA THR A 341 -9.75 2.63 -25.95
C THR A 341 -10.69 1.77 -25.12
N THR A 342 -11.71 1.11 -25.72
CA THR A 342 -12.62 0.20 -25.00
C THR A 342 -11.97 -1.08 -24.51
N LYS A 343 -10.76 -1.38 -24.96
CA LYS A 343 -10.04 -2.61 -24.68
C LYS A 343 -9.00 -2.52 -23.57
N GLN A 344 -8.81 -1.35 -22.95
CA GLN A 344 -7.90 -1.27 -21.80
C GLN A 344 -8.32 -2.26 -20.69
N PRO A 345 -7.37 -2.91 -19.99
CA PRO A 345 -7.70 -3.73 -18.84
C PRO A 345 -8.37 -2.94 -17.71
N TRP A 346 -8.97 -3.64 -16.76
CA TRP A 346 -9.47 -2.98 -15.55
C TRP A 346 -8.29 -2.56 -14.64
N PRO A 347 -8.17 -1.27 -14.27
CA PRO A 347 -7.07 -0.79 -13.44
C PRO A 347 -7.33 -1.08 -11.95
N HIS A 348 -6.86 -2.23 -11.47
CA HIS A 348 -7.02 -2.62 -10.06
C HIS A 348 -5.70 -2.79 -9.32
N MET A 349 -4.94 -3.86 -9.60
CA MET A 349 -3.58 -4.08 -9.11
C MET A 349 -2.78 -4.90 -10.13
N GLY A 350 -1.48 -4.65 -10.23
CA GLY A 350 -0.51 -5.52 -10.90
C GLY A 350 0.05 -6.60 -9.99
N VAL A 351 0.45 -7.72 -10.58
CA VAL A 351 1.12 -8.87 -9.95
C VAL A 351 2.10 -9.48 -10.96
N TRP A 352 3.37 -9.66 -10.61
CA TRP A 352 4.26 -10.47 -11.45
C TRP A 352 4.02 -11.96 -11.17
N TRP A 353 3.42 -12.67 -12.12
CA TRP A 353 2.91 -14.02 -11.87
C TRP A 353 3.53 -15.09 -12.78
N ASP A 354 3.67 -14.84 -14.08
CA ASP A 354 4.13 -15.86 -15.02
C ASP A 354 5.66 -15.88 -15.25
N GLY A 355 6.10 -16.39 -16.40
CA GLY A 355 7.50 -16.62 -16.70
C GLY A 355 8.22 -15.44 -17.33
N ASP A 356 7.50 -14.48 -17.90
CA ASP A 356 8.06 -13.32 -18.58
C ASP A 356 8.14 -12.10 -17.65
N PRO A 357 8.85 -11.01 -18.03
CA PRO A 357 9.02 -9.86 -17.15
C PRO A 357 7.85 -8.87 -17.19
N LEU A 358 6.82 -9.11 -18.03
CA LEU A 358 5.62 -8.27 -18.03
C LEU A 358 4.83 -8.52 -16.73
N ARG A 359 3.96 -7.58 -16.41
CA ARG A 359 3.13 -7.67 -15.21
C ARG A 359 1.73 -8.18 -15.55
N GLU A 360 1.27 -9.20 -14.83
CA GLU A 360 -0.13 -9.61 -14.83
C GLU A 360 -0.97 -8.67 -13.95
N LEU A 361 -2.29 -8.88 -13.98
CA LEU A 361 -3.27 -8.07 -13.28
C LEU A 361 -4.04 -8.91 -12.28
N PHE A 362 -4.09 -8.47 -11.03
CA PHE A 362 -5.02 -8.99 -10.05
C PHE A 362 -6.33 -8.20 -10.12
N ASN A 363 -7.41 -8.88 -10.49
CA ASN A 363 -8.74 -8.30 -10.55
C ASN A 363 -9.73 -9.12 -9.72
N ALA A 364 -10.72 -8.44 -9.17
CA ALA A 364 -11.83 -9.07 -8.46
C ALA A 364 -13.12 -8.99 -9.26
N ASP A 365 -14.10 -9.81 -8.90
CA ASP A 365 -15.43 -9.72 -9.45
C ASP A 365 -15.99 -8.32 -9.12
N PRO A 366 -16.49 -7.59 -10.12
CA PRO A 366 -16.95 -6.23 -9.92
C PRO A 366 -18.29 -6.16 -9.15
N PHE A 367 -18.91 -7.31 -8.83
CA PHE A 367 -19.96 -7.47 -7.82
C PHE A 367 -19.35 -8.02 -6.52
N PRO A 368 -19.06 -7.15 -5.52
CA PRO A 368 -18.29 -7.51 -4.33
C PRO A 368 -18.91 -8.64 -3.50
N GLU A 369 -20.22 -8.86 -3.58
CA GLU A 369 -20.92 -9.96 -2.91
C GLU A 369 -20.51 -11.35 -3.42
N ARG A 370 -19.96 -11.44 -4.64
CA ARG A 370 -19.45 -12.70 -5.20
C ARG A 370 -18.10 -13.08 -4.62
N ARG A 371 -17.30 -12.09 -4.21
CA ARG A 371 -16.00 -12.24 -3.55
C ARG A 371 -14.99 -13.13 -4.31
N ASP A 372 -15.11 -13.24 -5.62
CA ASP A 372 -14.17 -13.97 -6.47
C ASP A 372 -13.06 -13.04 -6.98
N ALA A 373 -11.89 -13.61 -7.26
CA ALA A 373 -10.78 -12.88 -7.87
C ALA A 373 -10.05 -13.73 -8.90
N ARG A 374 -9.19 -13.07 -9.68
CA ARG A 374 -8.50 -13.66 -10.81
C ARG A 374 -7.19 -12.95 -11.07
N ILE A 375 -6.24 -13.72 -11.57
CA ILE A 375 -4.99 -13.22 -12.15
C ILE A 375 -5.16 -13.31 -13.66
N GLU A 376 -5.04 -12.17 -14.32
CA GLU A 376 -5.29 -11.98 -15.75
C GLU A 376 -4.04 -11.48 -16.46
N LYS A 377 -3.87 -11.86 -17.72
CA LYS A 377 -2.78 -11.36 -18.56
C LYS A 377 -3.34 -10.55 -19.72
N TRP A 378 -2.72 -9.41 -20.01
CA TRP A 378 -2.96 -8.67 -21.24
C TRP A 378 -2.35 -9.41 -22.42
N ASP A 379 -3.09 -9.53 -23.52
CA ASP A 379 -2.58 -10.06 -24.78
C ASP A 379 -2.60 -8.94 -25.84
N PRO A 380 -1.45 -8.34 -26.18
CA PRO A 380 -1.39 -7.28 -27.19
C PRO A 380 -1.68 -7.79 -28.62
N ALA A 381 -1.64 -9.10 -28.86
CA ALA A 381 -1.98 -9.70 -30.15
C ALA A 381 -3.49 -9.96 -30.31
N ASP A 382 -4.19 -10.18 -29.20
CA ASP A 382 -5.66 -10.31 -29.14
C ASP A 382 -6.24 -9.46 -27.99
N PRO A 383 -6.20 -8.12 -28.13
CA PRO A 383 -6.63 -7.23 -27.07
C PRO A 383 -8.13 -7.41 -26.81
N ALA A 384 -8.46 -7.75 -25.56
CA ALA A 384 -9.78 -8.14 -25.13
C ALA A 384 -10.33 -7.16 -24.08
N THR A 385 -11.66 -7.01 -24.02
CA THR A 385 -12.30 -6.18 -22.99
C THR A 385 -12.09 -6.78 -21.58
N PRO A 386 -12.17 -5.98 -20.50
CA PRO A 386 -11.98 -6.46 -19.13
C PRO A 386 -12.68 -7.77 -18.70
N PRO A 387 -13.93 -8.08 -19.11
CA PRO A 387 -14.56 -9.35 -18.71
C PRO A 387 -13.98 -10.60 -19.42
N THR A 388 -13.19 -10.41 -20.49
CA THR A 388 -12.76 -11.49 -21.40
C THR A 388 -11.24 -11.68 -21.43
N LEU A 389 -10.48 -11.01 -20.57
CA LEU A 389 -9.03 -11.22 -20.50
C LEU A 389 -8.68 -12.68 -20.17
N PRO A 390 -7.62 -13.24 -20.78
CA PRO A 390 -7.10 -14.54 -20.41
C PRO A 390 -6.81 -14.62 -18.91
N ARG A 391 -7.36 -15.65 -18.25
CA ARG A 391 -7.17 -15.89 -16.81
C ARG A 391 -6.10 -16.95 -16.59
N ALA A 392 -5.05 -16.61 -15.87
CA ALA A 392 -4.08 -17.57 -15.35
C ALA A 392 -4.62 -18.31 -14.12
N VAL A 393 -5.37 -17.60 -13.26
CA VAL A 393 -5.94 -18.12 -12.01
C VAL A 393 -7.36 -17.58 -11.83
N THR A 394 -8.28 -18.42 -11.35
CA THR A 394 -9.57 -18.00 -10.77
C THR A 394 -9.62 -18.52 -9.34
N THR A 395 -9.65 -17.63 -8.36
CA THR A 395 -9.32 -17.94 -6.96
C THR A 395 -10.42 -18.76 -6.27
N SER A 396 -11.69 -18.57 -6.65
CA SER A 396 -12.81 -19.39 -6.18
C SER A 396 -12.68 -20.88 -6.50
N GLN A 397 -11.93 -21.26 -7.55
CA GLN A 397 -11.65 -22.67 -7.87
C GLN A 397 -10.82 -23.38 -6.79
N TYR A 398 -10.16 -22.59 -5.93
CA TYR A 398 -9.33 -23.06 -4.83
C TYR A 398 -9.93 -22.72 -3.46
N GLY A 399 -11.22 -22.34 -3.42
CA GLY A 399 -11.92 -22.03 -2.17
C GLY A 399 -11.50 -20.72 -1.51
N ALA A 400 -10.80 -19.84 -2.23
CA ALA A 400 -10.42 -18.52 -1.74
C ALA A 400 -11.45 -17.45 -2.10
N VAL A 401 -11.52 -16.42 -1.27
CA VAL A 401 -12.39 -15.25 -1.47
C VAL A 401 -11.65 -13.96 -1.11
N THR A 402 -12.02 -12.85 -1.74
CA THR A 402 -11.56 -11.50 -1.35
C THR A 402 -12.07 -11.14 0.04
N ALA A 403 -11.52 -10.07 0.64
CA ALA A 403 -12.08 -9.51 1.87
C ALA A 403 -13.59 -9.16 1.68
N LEU A 404 -14.43 -9.36 2.69
CA LEU A 404 -15.88 -9.12 2.57
C LEU A 404 -16.22 -7.64 2.84
N GLY A 405 -16.89 -6.98 1.90
CA GLY A 405 -17.32 -5.57 1.97
C GLY A 405 -17.17 -4.87 0.62
N ASN A 406 -16.87 -3.57 0.62
CA ASN A 406 -16.39 -2.84 -0.56
C ASN A 406 -14.93 -3.18 -0.94
N SER A 407 -14.27 -4.06 -0.17
CA SER A 407 -12.86 -4.42 -0.36
C SER A 407 -12.73 -5.59 -1.33
N VAL A 408 -12.70 -5.27 -2.61
CA VAL A 408 -12.40 -6.20 -3.71
C VAL A 408 -10.88 -6.52 -3.82
N TYR A 409 -10.12 -6.20 -2.77
CA TYR A 409 -8.67 -6.36 -2.70
C TYR A 409 -8.28 -7.72 -2.10
N PRO A 410 -7.07 -8.22 -2.41
CA PRO A 410 -6.48 -9.28 -1.62
C PRO A 410 -6.03 -8.75 -0.26
N LEU A 411 -5.74 -9.66 0.66
CA LEU A 411 -5.23 -9.28 1.98
C LEU A 411 -3.79 -8.75 1.88
N MET A 412 -3.04 -9.27 0.90
CA MET A 412 -1.69 -8.87 0.53
C MET A 412 -1.35 -9.38 -0.87
N VAL A 413 -0.48 -8.65 -1.59
CA VAL A 413 0.30 -9.15 -2.71
C VAL A 413 1.77 -8.86 -2.41
N GLY A 414 2.64 -9.84 -2.64
CA GLY A 414 4.07 -9.60 -2.68
C GLY A 414 4.90 -10.88 -2.73
N ASP A 415 6.16 -10.76 -3.12
CA ASP A 415 7.17 -11.82 -3.04
C ASP A 415 7.45 -12.13 -1.56
N VAL A 416 6.96 -13.28 -1.09
CA VAL A 416 7.11 -13.72 0.31
C VAL A 416 7.86 -15.04 0.42
N PHE A 417 7.94 -15.83 -0.64
CA PHE A 417 8.82 -17.00 -0.70
C PHE A 417 9.03 -17.47 -2.15
N GLY A 418 10.05 -18.29 -2.36
CA GLY A 418 10.33 -18.87 -3.67
C GLY A 418 11.32 -18.04 -4.47
N ASP A 419 10.93 -17.63 -5.68
CA ASP A 419 11.72 -16.72 -6.51
C ASP A 419 11.08 -15.33 -6.57
N TRP A 420 11.38 -14.53 -7.60
CA TRP A 420 11.02 -13.11 -7.65
C TRP A 420 9.53 -12.81 -7.90
N ARG A 421 8.71 -13.82 -8.20
CA ARG A 421 7.30 -13.58 -8.52
C ARG A 421 6.49 -13.43 -7.25
N GLU A 422 5.38 -12.72 -7.37
CA GLU A 422 4.61 -12.28 -6.22
C GLU A 422 3.55 -13.32 -5.84
N GLU A 423 3.44 -13.63 -4.56
CA GLU A 423 2.29 -14.36 -4.04
C GLU A 423 1.08 -13.43 -3.88
N VAL A 424 -0.11 -14.03 -3.94
CA VAL A 424 -1.38 -13.37 -3.59
C VAL A 424 -1.98 -14.04 -2.37
N VAL A 425 -2.26 -13.27 -1.33
CA VAL A 425 -2.86 -13.76 -0.07
C VAL A 425 -4.35 -13.40 -0.02
N LEU A 426 -5.18 -14.44 0.07
CA LEU A 426 -6.63 -14.36 0.25
C LEU A 426 -7.05 -15.14 1.50
N THR A 427 -8.35 -15.27 1.73
CA THR A 427 -8.90 -16.02 2.88
C THR A 427 -9.97 -17.01 2.45
N SER A 428 -10.24 -18.01 3.29
CA SER A 428 -11.41 -18.89 3.14
C SER A 428 -12.72 -18.10 3.39
N PRO A 429 -13.88 -18.60 2.91
CA PRO A 429 -15.19 -18.00 3.22
C PRO A 429 -15.49 -17.88 4.72
N ALA A 430 -14.94 -18.79 5.53
CA ALA A 430 -15.11 -18.81 6.97
C ALA A 430 -14.10 -17.93 7.72
N HIS A 431 -13.14 -17.31 7.02
CA HIS A 431 -12.08 -16.47 7.59
C HIS A 431 -11.18 -17.20 8.60
N ASP A 432 -11.08 -18.52 8.49
CA ASP A 432 -10.29 -19.39 9.36
C ASP A 432 -9.07 -19.98 8.63
N GLU A 433 -8.77 -19.51 7.41
CA GLU A 433 -7.57 -19.85 6.67
C GLU A 433 -7.06 -18.65 5.86
N LEU A 434 -5.73 -18.54 5.73
CA LEU A 434 -5.11 -17.81 4.62
C LEU A 434 -4.91 -18.77 3.45
N VAL A 435 -5.34 -18.36 2.26
CA VAL A 435 -5.07 -19.08 1.00
C VAL A 435 -4.03 -18.28 0.24
N ILE A 436 -2.81 -18.84 0.18
CA ILE A 436 -1.63 -18.17 -0.40
C ILE A 436 -1.36 -18.80 -1.75
N PHE A 437 -1.50 -18.00 -2.81
CA PHE A 437 -1.27 -18.42 -4.18
C PHE A 437 0.17 -18.08 -4.56
N THR A 438 0.93 -19.09 -4.98
CA THR A 438 2.23 -18.95 -5.64
C THR A 438 2.16 -19.58 -7.03
N THR A 439 3.01 -19.12 -7.94
CA THR A 439 2.96 -19.52 -9.34
C THR A 439 3.61 -20.88 -9.58
N ASP A 440 3.04 -21.66 -10.50
CA ASP A 440 3.59 -22.93 -11.00
C ASP A 440 4.26 -22.78 -12.37
N ARG A 441 4.30 -21.56 -12.91
CA ARG A 441 4.81 -21.28 -14.26
C ARG A 441 6.33 -21.29 -14.22
N PRO A 442 7.02 -21.94 -15.16
CA PRO A 442 8.47 -21.85 -15.22
C PRO A 442 8.91 -20.47 -15.74
N THR A 443 10.01 -19.95 -15.23
CA THR A 443 10.67 -18.75 -15.74
C THR A 443 12.14 -19.04 -16.10
N GLY A 444 12.63 -18.40 -17.15
CA GLY A 444 14.07 -18.33 -17.45
C GLY A 444 14.75 -17.13 -16.79
N LEU A 445 13.97 -16.21 -16.20
CA LEU A 445 14.46 -15.01 -15.55
C LEU A 445 14.85 -15.33 -14.10
N ARG A 446 16.02 -14.83 -13.68
CA ARG A 446 16.47 -14.93 -12.30
C ARG A 446 16.79 -13.54 -11.78
N LEU A 447 16.01 -13.09 -10.81
CA LEU A 447 16.22 -11.85 -10.08
C LEU A 447 16.52 -12.16 -8.61
N TYR A 448 17.02 -11.17 -7.89
CA TYR A 448 16.95 -11.22 -6.44
C TYR A 448 15.48 -11.20 -6.01
N THR A 449 15.16 -11.80 -4.87
CA THR A 449 13.83 -11.60 -4.26
C THR A 449 13.50 -10.11 -4.21
N LEU A 450 12.30 -9.74 -4.62
CA LEU A 450 11.85 -8.36 -4.65
C LEU A 450 11.80 -7.77 -3.24
N ALA A 451 11.62 -8.61 -2.21
CA ALA A 451 11.69 -8.18 -0.82
C ALA A 451 13.10 -7.70 -0.36
N HIS A 452 14.13 -7.91 -1.17
CA HIS A 452 15.46 -7.30 -0.98
C HIS A 452 15.66 -5.99 -1.75
N ASN A 453 14.70 -5.57 -2.57
CA ASN A 453 14.67 -4.23 -3.14
C ASN A 453 14.08 -3.26 -2.10
N PRO A 454 14.78 -2.19 -1.68
CA PRO A 454 14.31 -1.29 -0.62
C PRO A 454 12.95 -0.66 -0.92
N ALA A 455 12.74 -0.11 -2.12
CA ALA A 455 11.46 0.51 -2.49
C ALA A 455 10.30 -0.49 -2.47
N TYR A 456 10.51 -1.70 -3.01
CA TYR A 456 9.51 -2.75 -2.99
C TYR A 456 9.18 -3.20 -1.56
N ARG A 457 10.22 -3.45 -0.74
CA ARG A 457 10.06 -3.89 0.65
C ARG A 457 9.38 -2.84 1.52
N ASN A 458 9.66 -1.56 1.30
CA ASN A 458 8.92 -0.44 1.89
C ASN A 458 7.45 -0.50 1.45
N GLY A 459 7.19 -0.68 0.15
CA GLY A 459 5.85 -0.87 -0.42
C GLY A 459 5.02 -1.95 0.28
N MET A 460 5.61 -3.10 0.59
CA MET A 460 4.93 -4.21 1.29
C MET A 460 4.39 -3.83 2.69
N THR A 461 4.97 -2.81 3.32
CA THR A 461 4.57 -2.33 4.66
C THR A 461 3.33 -1.44 4.65
N LEU A 462 2.98 -0.88 3.49
CA LEU A 462 1.93 0.11 3.30
C LEU A 462 0.63 -0.57 2.84
N LYS A 463 -0.50 -0.20 3.44
CA LYS A 463 -1.82 -0.69 3.03
C LYS A 463 -2.65 0.43 2.40
N GLY A 464 -3.31 1.26 3.21
CA GLY A 464 -4.21 2.31 2.72
C GLY A 464 -5.28 1.80 1.74
N TYR A 465 -5.59 2.58 0.69
CA TYR A 465 -6.17 2.00 -0.52
C TYR A 465 -5.08 1.19 -1.22
N LEU A 466 -5.14 -0.13 -1.00
CA LEU A 466 -4.08 -1.05 -1.38
C LEU A 466 -3.72 -0.89 -2.86
N GLN A 467 -2.42 -0.87 -3.10
CA GLN A 467 -1.82 -0.75 -4.41
C GLN A 467 -0.67 -1.76 -4.54
N SER A 468 -0.31 -2.06 -5.78
CA SER A 468 0.87 -2.85 -6.08
C SER A 468 2.15 -2.15 -5.60
N SER A 469 3.07 -2.95 -5.06
CA SER A 469 4.43 -2.48 -4.78
C SER A 469 5.23 -2.43 -6.08
N ASN A 470 6.14 -1.47 -6.19
CA ASN A 470 7.06 -1.34 -7.32
C ASN A 470 8.49 -1.44 -6.80
N VAL A 471 9.38 -1.88 -7.68
CA VAL A 471 10.83 -1.81 -7.48
C VAL A 471 11.36 -0.42 -7.87
N ASP A 472 12.56 -0.07 -7.39
CA ASP A 472 13.29 1.17 -7.75
C ASP A 472 14.09 1.09 -9.06
N TYR A 473 13.86 0.05 -9.86
CA TYR A 473 14.43 -0.14 -11.20
C TYR A 473 13.35 -0.64 -12.15
N PHE A 474 13.52 -0.46 -13.46
CA PHE A 474 12.56 -0.98 -14.44
C PHE A 474 12.57 -2.52 -14.48
N LEU A 475 11.46 -3.12 -14.06
CA LEU A 475 11.17 -4.56 -14.17
C LEU A 475 10.07 -4.77 -15.22
N GLY A 476 10.50 -5.11 -16.44
CA GLY A 476 9.66 -5.19 -17.62
C GLY A 476 10.40 -5.76 -18.85
N HIS A 477 9.72 -5.82 -19.99
CA HIS A 477 10.28 -6.20 -21.28
C HIS A 477 11.44 -5.30 -21.68
N GLY A 478 12.57 -5.90 -22.04
CA GLY A 478 13.78 -5.16 -22.42
C GLY A 478 14.58 -4.62 -21.23
N MET A 479 14.19 -4.95 -19.99
CA MET A 479 14.97 -4.60 -18.80
C MET A 479 16.43 -5.04 -18.92
N THR A 480 17.30 -4.26 -18.30
CA THR A 480 18.66 -4.71 -18.01
C THR A 480 18.67 -5.54 -16.73
N ALA A 481 19.68 -6.40 -16.56
CA ALA A 481 19.81 -7.15 -15.31
C ALA A 481 20.03 -6.15 -14.15
N PRO A 482 19.18 -6.14 -13.11
CA PRO A 482 19.32 -5.18 -12.03
C PRO A 482 20.62 -5.42 -11.26
N ALA A 483 21.13 -4.34 -10.68
CA ALA A 483 22.28 -4.43 -9.80
C ALA A 483 21.98 -5.33 -8.60
N ARG A 484 23.03 -5.85 -7.97
CA ARG A 484 22.88 -6.48 -6.66
C ARG A 484 22.35 -5.43 -5.68
N PRO A 485 21.28 -5.73 -4.90
CA PRO A 485 20.80 -4.81 -3.88
C PRO A 485 21.91 -4.43 -2.89
N ASP A 486 22.08 -3.14 -2.62
CA ASP A 486 23.02 -2.62 -1.62
C ASP A 486 22.41 -2.68 -0.23
N ILE A 487 22.29 -3.91 0.28
CA ILE A 487 21.68 -4.19 1.59
C ILE A 487 22.63 -4.97 2.49
N ARG A 488 22.36 -4.89 3.80
CA ARG A 488 22.98 -5.71 4.84
C ARG A 488 21.89 -6.50 5.56
N TYR A 489 22.17 -7.76 5.86
CA TYR A 489 21.29 -8.54 6.72
C TYR A 489 21.37 -8.04 8.16
N ALA A 490 20.22 -8.03 8.83
CA ALA A 490 20.12 -7.78 10.27
C ALA A 490 20.68 -8.97 11.08
N GLY A 491 21.04 -8.74 12.35
CA GLY A 491 21.66 -9.72 13.24
C GLY A 491 23.15 -9.52 13.49
#